data_AF-A0A1E1WBY5-F1
#
_entry.id   AF-A0A1E1WBY5-F1
#
_cell.length_a   1.000
_cell.length_b   1.000
_cell.length_c   1.000
_cell.angle_alpha   90.00
_cell.angle_beta   90.00
_cell.angle_gamma   90.00
#
_symmetry.space_group_name_H-M   'P 1'
#
loop_
_entity.id
_entity.type
_entity.pdbx_description
1 polymer ?
#
loop_
_entity_poly.entity_id
_entity_poly.type
_entity_poly.pdbx_seq_one_letter_code
_entity_poly.pdbx_strand_id
1 'polypeptide(L)'
;KLYLQNPHWNLRSPKKFLQELLTETLAALNKDSGEGSRGEVCAKALAILLRSRPALGEVCAQLGEMPRLARLLSSCPQHAVPVLAACADTQACVSALTQTEVMLGMKVAVKTCREVIGSACEALSSIFNSSVNTDRLVLQALETDLIGELLSLLETRLDGQARS
;
A
#
# COMPACT_ATOMS: atom_id res chain seq x y z
N LYS A 1 -6.00 12.74 -13.86
CA LYS A 1 -4.84 13.47 -14.42
C LYS A 1 -4.71 14.89 -13.87
N LEU A 2 -5.77 15.72 -13.89
CA LEU A 2 -5.70 17.10 -13.39
C LEU A 2 -5.21 17.22 -11.92
N TYR A 3 -5.74 16.36 -11.03
CA TYR A 3 -5.28 16.32 -9.64
C TYR A 3 -3.79 15.95 -9.50
N LEU A 4 -3.28 15.01 -10.30
CA LEU A 4 -1.86 14.61 -10.27
C LEU A 4 -0.93 15.76 -10.67
N GLN A 5 -1.37 16.63 -11.58
CA GLN A 5 -0.61 17.81 -12.00
C GLN A 5 -0.61 18.90 -10.92
N ASN A 6 -1.57 18.86 -9.98
CA ASN A 6 -1.78 19.90 -8.99
C ASN A 6 -2.22 19.31 -7.63
N PRO A 7 -1.38 18.49 -6.97
CA PRO A 7 -1.78 17.74 -5.78
C PRO A 7 -2.10 18.65 -4.58
N HIS A 8 -1.60 19.88 -4.58
CA HIS A 8 -1.85 20.89 -3.53
C HIS A 8 -3.19 21.63 -3.69
N TRP A 9 -3.94 21.41 -4.76
CA TRP A 9 -5.23 22.07 -4.95
C TRP A 9 -6.23 21.71 -3.85
N ASN A 10 -6.87 22.74 -3.31
CA ASN A 10 -7.94 22.58 -2.32
C ASN A 10 -9.15 21.89 -2.96
N LEU A 11 -9.46 20.69 -2.47
CA LEU A 11 -10.65 19.96 -2.89
C LEU A 11 -11.87 20.53 -2.17
N ARG A 12 -12.93 20.86 -2.92
CA ARG A 12 -14.20 21.33 -2.33
C ARG A 12 -14.85 20.28 -1.41
N SER A 13 -14.68 18.99 -1.72
CA SER A 13 -15.28 17.88 -0.98
C SER A 13 -14.29 16.71 -0.87
N PRO A 14 -13.25 16.81 -0.02
CA PRO A 14 -12.14 15.86 -0.02
C PRO A 14 -12.55 14.44 0.38
N LYS A 15 -13.55 14.27 1.26
CA LYS A 15 -14.09 12.95 1.64
C LYS A 15 -14.82 12.27 0.48
N LYS A 16 -15.68 13.01 -0.23
CA LYS A 16 -16.39 12.51 -1.41
C LYS A 16 -15.40 12.15 -2.53
N PHE A 17 -14.41 13.00 -2.76
CA PHE A 17 -13.36 12.73 -3.73
C PHE A 17 -12.55 11.47 -3.36
N LEU A 18 -12.17 11.30 -2.09
CA LEU A 18 -11.53 10.07 -1.60
C LEU A 18 -12.39 8.84 -1.89
N GLN A 19 -13.68 8.89 -1.53
CA GLN A 19 -14.60 7.76 -1.71
C GLN A 19 -14.69 7.36 -3.20
N GLU A 20 -14.96 8.32 -4.09
CA GLU A 20 -15.04 8.08 -5.53
C GLU A 20 -13.71 7.56 -6.09
N LEU A 21 -12.59 8.16 -5.68
CA LEU A 21 -11.26 7.76 -6.14
C LEU A 21 -10.88 6.37 -5.65
N LEU A 22 -11.19 6.01 -4.41
CA LEU A 22 -10.91 4.69 -3.85
C LEU A 22 -11.74 3.61 -4.55
N THR A 23 -13.06 3.82 -4.68
CA THR A 23 -13.94 2.90 -5.41
C THR A 23 -13.49 2.71 -6.86
N GLU A 24 -13.15 3.80 -7.55
CA GLU A 24 -12.64 3.76 -8.92
C GLU A 24 -11.29 3.05 -9.01
N THR A 25 -10.35 3.34 -8.10
CA THR A 25 -9.02 2.70 -8.09
C THR A 25 -9.16 1.18 -7.99
N LEU A 26 -9.97 0.71 -7.03
CA LEU A 26 -10.20 -0.72 -6.82
C LEU A 26 -10.89 -1.38 -8.01
N ALA A 27 -11.84 -0.70 -8.66
CA ALA A 27 -12.52 -1.23 -9.84
C ALA A 27 -11.59 -1.25 -11.08
N ALA A 28 -10.87 -0.16 -11.33
CA ALA A 28 -10.05 0.01 -12.51
C ALA A 28 -8.80 -0.90 -12.48
N LEU A 29 -8.15 -1.08 -11.33
CA LEU A 29 -6.98 -1.97 -11.22
C LEU A 29 -7.34 -3.43 -11.49
N ASN A 30 -8.54 -3.88 -11.10
CA ASN A 30 -9.01 -5.23 -11.42
C ASN A 30 -9.30 -5.42 -12.92
N LYS A 31 -9.52 -4.32 -13.66
CA LYS A 31 -9.79 -4.35 -15.10
C LYS A 31 -8.50 -4.22 -15.93
N ASP A 32 -7.65 -3.28 -15.56
CA ASP A 32 -6.41 -2.96 -16.27
C ASP A 32 -5.41 -2.24 -15.35
N SER A 33 -4.27 -2.88 -15.13
CA SER A 33 -3.16 -2.37 -14.30
C SER A 33 -1.93 -1.99 -15.13
N GLY A 34 -2.05 -1.93 -16.46
CA GLY A 34 -0.97 -1.56 -17.38
C GLY A 34 -0.54 -0.09 -17.28
N GLU A 35 0.59 0.22 -17.92
CA GLU A 35 1.10 1.58 -18.00
C GLU A 35 0.15 2.50 -18.78
N GLY A 36 -0.08 3.70 -18.25
CA GLY A 36 -1.03 4.68 -18.76
C GLY A 36 -2.49 4.35 -18.44
N SER A 37 -2.79 3.22 -17.78
CA SER A 37 -4.16 2.80 -17.52
C SER A 37 -4.87 3.73 -16.55
N ARG A 38 -6.20 3.65 -16.54
CA ARG A 38 -7.02 4.37 -15.55
C ARG A 38 -6.69 3.90 -14.12
N GLY A 39 -6.44 2.59 -13.93
CA GLY A 39 -6.08 2.00 -12.65
C GLY A 39 -4.81 2.60 -12.07
N GLU A 40 -3.74 2.68 -12.88
CA GLU A 40 -2.48 3.32 -12.48
C GLU A 40 -2.68 4.79 -12.10
N VAL A 41 -3.35 5.57 -12.96
CA VAL A 41 -3.57 7.01 -12.73
C VAL A 41 -4.36 7.24 -11.44
N CYS A 42 -5.37 6.41 -11.17
CA CYS A 42 -6.18 6.48 -9.96
C CYS A 42 -5.37 6.07 -8.72
N ALA A 43 -4.59 4.98 -8.78
CA ALA A 43 -3.74 4.53 -7.68
C ALA A 43 -2.69 5.57 -7.29
N LYS A 44 -2.00 6.16 -8.27
CA LYS A 44 -1.05 7.26 -8.05
C LYS A 44 -1.73 8.45 -7.37
N ALA A 45 -2.92 8.84 -7.86
CA ALA A 45 -3.66 9.96 -7.27
C ALA A 45 -4.10 9.67 -5.84
N LEU A 46 -4.51 8.43 -5.57
CA LEU A 46 -4.96 7.98 -4.25
C LEU A 46 -3.81 8.00 -3.24
N ALA A 47 -2.65 7.44 -3.60
CA ALA A 47 -1.46 7.46 -2.76
C ALA A 47 -1.03 8.91 -2.43
N ILE A 48 -1.01 9.79 -3.43
CA ILE A 48 -0.68 11.21 -3.23
C ILE A 48 -1.72 11.92 -2.35
N LEU A 49 -3.01 11.65 -2.55
CA LEU A 49 -4.09 12.22 -1.73
C LEU A 49 -3.93 11.85 -0.25
N LEU A 50 -3.69 10.58 0.04
CA LEU A 50 -3.57 10.09 1.40
C LEU A 50 -2.30 10.62 2.10
N ARG A 51 -1.16 10.66 1.39
CA ARG A 51 0.09 11.25 1.92
C ARG A 51 -0.01 12.75 2.17
N SER A 52 -0.63 13.49 1.25
CA SER A 52 -0.79 14.94 1.38
C SER A 52 -1.84 15.33 2.43
N ARG A 53 -2.74 14.42 2.80
CA ARG A 53 -3.84 14.68 3.73
C ARG A 53 -4.07 13.48 4.67
N PRO A 54 -3.21 13.29 5.69
CA PRO A 54 -3.31 12.16 6.61
C PRO A 54 -4.69 12.02 7.29
N ALA A 55 -5.41 13.12 7.54
CA ALA A 55 -6.76 13.10 8.09
C ALA A 55 -7.79 12.34 7.21
N LEU A 56 -7.49 12.14 5.92
CA LEU A 56 -8.30 11.30 5.02
C LEU A 56 -8.03 9.81 5.19
N GLY A 57 -6.92 9.41 5.81
CA GLY A 57 -6.64 8.02 6.16
C GLY A 57 -7.70 7.44 7.09
N GLU A 58 -8.12 8.20 8.11
CA GLU A 58 -9.21 7.80 9.02
C GLU A 58 -10.51 7.52 8.27
N VAL A 59 -10.84 8.37 7.29
CA VAL A 59 -12.01 8.19 6.42
C VAL A 59 -11.83 6.97 5.52
N CYS A 60 -10.62 6.76 4.98
CA CYS A 60 -10.28 5.60 4.16
C CYS A 60 -10.53 4.28 4.91
N ALA A 61 -10.12 4.19 6.18
CA ALA A 61 -10.37 3.03 7.03
C ALA A 61 -11.88 2.80 7.25
N GLN A 62 -12.65 3.87 7.52
CA GLN A 62 -14.09 3.82 7.76
C GLN A 62 -14.90 3.36 6.53
N LEU A 63 -14.37 3.53 5.32
CA LEU A 63 -15.02 3.04 4.09
C LEU A 63 -14.99 1.50 3.97
N GLY A 64 -14.19 0.81 4.79
CA GLY A 64 -14.18 -0.67 4.85
C GLY A 64 -13.48 -1.34 3.66
N GLU A 65 -12.67 -0.60 2.91
CA GLU A 65 -12.07 -1.06 1.66
C GLU A 65 -10.65 -1.65 1.82
N MET A 66 -10.08 -1.64 3.02
CA MET A 66 -8.75 -2.20 3.31
C MET A 66 -8.60 -3.69 2.91
N PRO A 67 -9.59 -4.57 3.13
CA PRO A 67 -9.50 -5.96 2.64
C PRO A 67 -9.43 -6.07 1.12
N ARG A 68 -10.03 -5.12 0.38
CA ARG A 68 -9.94 -5.07 -1.08
C ARG A 68 -8.57 -4.56 -1.53
N LEU A 69 -8.02 -3.56 -0.84
CA LEU A 69 -6.66 -3.09 -1.08
C LEU A 69 -5.62 -4.18 -0.81
N ALA A 70 -5.73 -4.90 0.31
CA ALA A 70 -4.81 -5.97 0.69
C ALA A 70 -4.73 -7.09 -0.36
N ARG A 71 -5.87 -7.46 -0.97
CA ARG A 71 -5.93 -8.47 -2.05
C ARG A 71 -5.23 -8.03 -3.34
N LEU A 72 -5.09 -6.72 -3.58
CA LEU A 72 -4.41 -6.20 -4.77
C LEU A 72 -2.88 -6.23 -4.64
N LEU A 73 -2.33 -6.45 -3.44
CA LEU A 73 -0.88 -6.46 -3.23
C LEU A 73 -0.19 -7.55 -4.04
N SER A 74 -0.81 -8.72 -4.19
CA SER A 74 -0.25 -9.83 -4.97
C SER A 74 -0.49 -9.71 -6.48
N SER A 75 -1.61 -9.10 -6.91
CA SER A 75 -1.98 -9.03 -8.32
C SER A 75 -1.53 -7.75 -9.02
N CYS A 76 -1.45 -6.64 -8.29
CA CYS A 76 -1.07 -5.32 -8.80
C CYS A 76 -0.05 -4.64 -7.86
N PRO A 77 1.07 -5.29 -7.50
CA PRO A 77 2.00 -4.82 -6.47
C PRO A 77 2.47 -3.39 -6.71
N GLN A 78 2.87 -3.08 -7.95
CA GLN A 78 3.37 -1.77 -8.41
C GLN A 78 2.42 -0.59 -8.10
N HIS A 79 1.12 -0.84 -7.98
CA HIS A 79 0.10 0.18 -7.73
C HIS A 79 -0.46 0.09 -6.31
N ALA A 80 -0.64 -1.12 -5.78
CA ALA A 80 -1.27 -1.35 -4.49
C ALA A 80 -0.34 -1.06 -3.31
N VAL A 81 0.95 -1.42 -3.40
CA VAL A 81 1.92 -1.21 -2.30
C VAL A 81 2.11 0.28 -1.99
N PRO A 82 2.28 1.20 -2.97
CA PRO A 82 2.38 2.63 -2.67
C PRO A 82 1.13 3.22 -2.01
N VAL A 83 -0.06 2.71 -2.35
CA VAL A 83 -1.33 3.12 -1.72
C VAL A 83 -1.40 2.60 -0.28
N LEU A 84 -0.99 1.36 -0.02
CA LEU A 84 -0.91 0.81 1.33
C LEU A 84 0.07 1.61 2.20
N ALA A 85 1.27 1.91 1.67
CA ALA A 85 2.26 2.72 2.35
C ALA A 85 1.71 4.11 2.73
N ALA A 86 0.95 4.74 1.83
CA ALA A 86 0.28 6.01 2.11
C ALA A 86 -0.79 5.94 3.24
N CYS A 87 -1.34 4.76 3.50
CA CYS A 87 -2.30 4.51 4.58
C CYS A 87 -1.63 4.09 5.89
N ALA A 88 -0.40 3.57 5.84
CA ALA A 88 0.21 2.82 6.95
C ALA A 88 0.50 3.68 8.19
N ASP A 89 0.64 5.00 8.05
CA ASP A 89 0.80 5.91 9.18
C ASP A 89 -0.52 6.17 9.93
N THR A 90 -1.66 5.82 9.34
CA THR A 90 -2.98 5.98 9.95
C THR A 90 -3.31 4.77 10.82
N GLN A 91 -3.44 4.99 12.12
CA GLN A 91 -3.72 3.93 13.09
C GLN A 91 -5.01 3.16 12.77
N ALA A 92 -6.08 3.85 12.35
CA ALA A 92 -7.31 3.18 11.92
C ALA A 92 -7.12 2.27 10.70
N CYS A 93 -6.25 2.64 9.74
CA CYS A 93 -5.91 1.79 8.62
C CYS A 93 -5.14 0.55 9.10
N VAL A 94 -4.14 0.71 9.97
CA VAL A 94 -3.38 -0.42 10.55
C VAL A 94 -4.32 -1.37 11.30
N SER A 95 -5.22 -0.83 12.12
CA SER A 95 -6.24 -1.61 12.82
C SER A 95 -7.13 -2.39 11.85
N ALA A 96 -7.55 -1.78 10.74
CA ALA A 96 -8.35 -2.49 9.73
C ALA A 96 -7.54 -3.59 9.02
N LEU A 97 -6.25 -3.37 8.78
CA LEU A 97 -5.36 -4.38 8.16
C LEU A 97 -5.17 -5.61 9.04
N THR A 98 -5.28 -5.50 10.37
CA THR A 98 -5.24 -6.67 11.27
C THR A 98 -6.30 -7.72 10.93
N GLN A 99 -7.37 -7.33 10.23
CA GLN A 99 -8.47 -8.21 9.83
C GLN A 99 -8.27 -8.83 8.43
N THR A 100 -7.09 -8.70 7.84
CA THR A 100 -6.78 -9.10 6.46
C THR A 100 -5.51 -9.93 6.40
N GLU A 101 -5.27 -10.59 5.26
CA GLU A 101 -4.03 -11.34 4.97
C GLU A 101 -2.96 -10.44 4.31
N VAL A 102 -2.76 -9.25 4.88
CA VAL A 102 -1.90 -8.20 4.27
C VAL A 102 -0.45 -8.65 4.14
N MET A 103 0.07 -9.44 5.09
CA MET A 103 1.48 -9.86 5.07
C MET A 103 1.77 -10.89 3.99
N LEU A 104 0.81 -11.78 3.69
CA LEU A 104 0.92 -12.69 2.55
C LEU A 104 0.98 -11.90 1.24
N GLY A 105 0.09 -10.92 1.06
CA GLY A 105 0.09 -10.03 -0.08
C GLY A 105 1.40 -9.25 -0.21
N MET A 106 1.93 -8.75 0.91
CA MET A 106 3.20 -8.05 0.96
C MET A 106 4.38 -8.95 0.57
N LYS A 107 4.44 -10.19 1.07
CA LYS A 107 5.46 -11.16 0.69
C LYS A 107 5.49 -11.39 -0.82
N VAL A 108 4.32 -11.64 -1.41
CA VAL A 108 4.22 -11.84 -2.86
C VAL A 108 4.70 -10.58 -3.59
N ALA A 109 4.30 -9.39 -3.14
CA ALA A 109 4.69 -8.13 -3.76
C ALA A 109 6.22 -7.93 -3.76
N VAL A 110 6.89 -8.07 -2.61
CA VAL A 110 8.35 -7.87 -2.51
C VAL A 110 9.14 -8.91 -3.29
N LYS A 111 8.61 -10.14 -3.41
CA LYS A 111 9.22 -11.23 -4.18
C LYS A 111 9.12 -11.02 -5.69
N THR A 112 7.99 -10.49 -6.15
CA THR A 112 7.65 -10.42 -7.59
C THR A 112 7.95 -9.07 -8.23
N CYS A 113 8.02 -7.99 -7.44
CA CYS A 113 8.15 -6.64 -7.95
C CYS A 113 9.24 -5.87 -7.19
N ARG A 114 10.44 -5.77 -7.78
CA ARG A 114 11.58 -5.10 -7.12
C ARG A 114 11.36 -3.60 -6.90
N GLU A 115 10.59 -2.96 -7.77
CA GLU A 115 10.34 -1.51 -7.72
C GLU A 115 9.59 -1.07 -6.46
N VAL A 116 8.79 -1.96 -5.87
CA VAL A 116 7.99 -1.64 -4.68
C VAL A 116 8.69 -1.93 -3.37
N ILE A 117 9.90 -2.52 -3.36
CA ILE A 117 10.60 -2.92 -2.14
C ILE A 117 10.75 -1.73 -1.18
N GLY A 118 11.10 -0.54 -1.69
CA GLY A 118 11.23 0.67 -0.87
C GLY A 118 9.92 1.04 -0.17
N SER A 119 8.81 1.11 -0.91
CA SER A 119 7.48 1.41 -0.35
C SER A 119 6.94 0.29 0.53
N ALA A 120 7.28 -0.96 0.25
CA ALA A 120 6.94 -2.11 1.10
C ALA A 120 7.64 -2.00 2.46
N CYS A 121 8.94 -1.72 2.48
CA CYS A 121 9.70 -1.50 3.72
C CYS A 121 9.18 -0.30 4.51
N GLU A 122 8.84 0.81 3.83
CA GLU A 122 8.20 1.96 4.44
C GLU A 122 6.88 1.54 5.12
N ALA A 123 5.98 0.87 4.39
CA ALA A 123 4.71 0.40 4.92
C ALA A 123 4.87 -0.53 6.13
N LEU A 124 5.77 -1.50 6.04
CA LEU A 124 6.04 -2.45 7.13
C LEU A 124 6.62 -1.73 8.36
N SER A 125 7.52 -0.76 8.15
CA SER A 125 8.06 0.04 9.24
C SER A 125 6.96 0.85 9.94
N SER A 126 6.09 1.54 9.19
CA SER A 126 4.97 2.29 9.77
C SER A 126 3.97 1.38 10.49
N ILE A 127 3.65 0.21 9.91
CA ILE A 127 2.75 -0.77 10.53
C ILE A 127 3.32 -1.25 11.86
N PHE A 128 4.58 -1.71 11.91
CA PHE A 128 5.14 -2.30 13.13
C PHE A 128 5.61 -1.27 14.17
N ASN A 129 5.72 0.00 13.81
CA ASN A 129 5.92 1.11 14.75
C ASN A 129 4.59 1.78 15.20
N SER A 130 3.45 1.29 14.72
CA SER A 130 2.12 1.75 15.11
C SER A 130 1.87 1.48 16.60
N SER A 131 1.09 2.35 17.26
CA SER A 131 0.61 2.12 18.62
C SER A 131 -0.58 1.17 18.71
N VAL A 132 -1.08 0.67 17.56
CA VAL A 132 -2.15 -0.33 17.49
C VAL A 132 -1.60 -1.70 17.88
N ASN A 133 -2.43 -2.58 18.47
CA ASN A 133 -2.03 -3.98 18.64
C ASN A 133 -1.86 -4.62 17.25
N THR A 134 -0.61 -4.92 16.89
CA THR A 134 -0.24 -5.58 15.63
C THR A 134 0.11 -7.06 15.79
N ASP A 135 -0.22 -7.71 16.91
CA ASP A 135 0.16 -9.11 17.20
C ASP A 135 -0.27 -10.05 16.07
N ARG A 136 -1.49 -9.89 15.56
CA ARG A 136 -1.99 -10.67 14.42
C ARG A 136 -1.18 -10.43 13.14
N LEU A 137 -0.72 -9.20 12.92
CA LEU A 137 0.12 -8.86 11.76
C LEU A 137 1.53 -9.44 11.91
N VAL A 138 2.07 -9.46 13.13
CA VAL A 138 3.35 -10.12 13.45
C VAL A 138 3.23 -11.63 13.22
N LEU A 139 2.16 -12.27 13.71
CA LEU A 139 1.89 -13.68 13.48
C LEU A 139 1.81 -14.01 11.99
N GLN A 140 1.07 -13.23 11.20
CA GLN A 140 1.03 -13.43 9.75
C GLN A 140 2.40 -13.30 9.09
N ALA A 141 3.23 -12.32 9.50
CA ALA A 141 4.57 -12.15 8.94
C ALA A 141 5.48 -13.36 9.22
N LEU A 142 5.32 -14.00 10.38
CA LEU A 142 6.01 -15.24 10.74
C LEU A 142 5.47 -16.44 9.95
N GLU A 143 4.15 -16.65 9.92
CA GLU A 143 3.51 -17.78 9.24
C GLU A 143 3.74 -17.76 7.74
N THR A 144 3.76 -16.57 7.15
CA THR A 144 4.02 -16.40 5.71
C THR A 144 5.50 -16.43 5.37
N ASP A 145 6.41 -16.45 6.35
CA ASP A 145 7.85 -16.31 6.15
C ASP A 145 8.19 -15.06 5.33
N LEU A 146 7.58 -13.92 5.69
CA LEU A 146 7.90 -12.61 5.11
C LEU A 146 9.29 -12.15 5.57
N ILE A 147 9.66 -12.45 6.80
CA ILE A 147 10.96 -12.06 7.37
C ILE A 147 12.11 -12.73 6.61
N GLY A 148 12.01 -14.03 6.31
CA GLY A 148 13.00 -14.75 5.51
C GLY A 148 13.16 -14.15 4.11
N GLU A 149 12.06 -13.76 3.47
CA GLU A 149 12.09 -13.09 2.17
C GLU A 149 12.77 -11.71 2.24
N LEU A 150 12.54 -10.93 3.30
CA LEU A 150 13.22 -9.64 3.48
C LEU A 150 14.73 -9.82 3.73
N LEU A 151 15.14 -10.84 4.48
CA LEU A 151 16.55 -11.16 4.71
C LEU A 151 17.26 -11.59 3.42
N SER A 152 16.64 -12.44 2.61
CA SER A 152 17.22 -12.89 1.34
C SER A 152 17.43 -11.74 0.34
N LEU A 153 16.57 -10.72 0.38
CA LEU A 153 16.72 -9.48 -0.40
C LEU A 153 17.94 -8.66 0.04
N LEU A 154 18.29 -8.66 1.33
CA LEU A 154 19.49 -7.98 1.83
C LEU A 154 20.74 -8.73 1.40
N GLU A 155 20.75 -10.05 1.54
CA GLU A 155 21.87 -10.92 1.15
C GLU A 155 22.18 -10.82 -0.34
N THR A 156 21.17 -10.90 -1.22
CA THR A 156 21.38 -10.76 -2.67
C THR A 156 21.95 -9.40 -3.08
N ARG A 157 21.65 -8.33 -2.34
CA ARG A 157 22.23 -7.00 -2.60
C ARG A 157 23.68 -6.91 -2.11
N LEU A 158 23.98 -7.50 -0.95
CA LEU A 158 25.33 -7.57 -0.40
C LEU A 158 26.26 -8.38 -1.33
N ASP A 159 25.80 -9.52 -1.83
CA ASP A 159 26.56 -10.34 -2.78
C ASP A 159 26.77 -9.65 -4.14
N GLY A 160 25.79 -8.87 -4.59
CA GLY A 160 25.89 -8.07 -5.80
C GLY A 160 26.90 -6.92 -5.72
N GLN A 161 27.15 -6.38 -4.51
CA GLN A 161 28.17 -5.34 -4.27
C GLN A 161 29.56 -5.93 -3.99
N ALA A 162 29.65 -7.13 -3.45
CA ALA A 162 30.93 -7.82 -3.22
C ALA A 162 31.60 -8.34 -4.50
N ARG A 163 30.88 -8.32 -5.64
CA ARG A 163 31.36 -8.79 -6.95
C ARG A 163 31.62 -7.67 -7.98
N SER A 164 31.58 -6.40 -7.55
CA SER A 164 31.98 -5.23 -8.35
C SER A 164 33.27 -4.63 -7.84
#